data_AF-A0A949G793-F1
#
_entry.id   AF-A0A949G793-F1
#
_cell.length_a   1.000
_cell.length_b   1.000
_cell.length_c   1.000
_cell.angle_alpha   90.00
_cell.angle_beta   90.00
_cell.angle_gamma   90.00
#
_symmetry.space_group_name_H-M   'P 1'
#
loop_
_entity.id
_entity.type
_entity.pdbx_description
1 polymer ?
#
loop_
_entity_poly.entity_id
_entity_poly.type
_entity_poly.pdbx_seq_one_letter_code
_entity_poly.pdbx_strand_id
1 'polypeptide(L)' 'MSEAQEAADDWVIDYNEFRPHDSLGDKAPMEFMPRIFKPGISSSDLST' A
#
# COMPACT_ATOMS: atom_id res chain seq x y z
N MET A 1 27.77 -2.74 5.46
CA MET A 1 26.59 -2.92 6.35
C MET A 1 25.36 -2.91 5.46
N SER A 2 25.02 -4.06 4.87
CA SER A 2 23.94 -4.14 3.86
C SER A 2 22.98 -5.32 4.09
N GLU A 3 23.42 -6.39 4.73
CA GLU A 3 22.58 -7.57 5.00
C GLU A 3 21.35 -7.26 5.86
N ALA A 4 21.52 -6.48 6.93
CA ALA A 4 20.38 -6.09 7.78
C ALA A 4 19.39 -5.17 7.06
N GLN A 5 19.87 -4.36 6.10
CA GLN A 5 19.00 -3.51 5.29
C GLN A 5 18.21 -4.36 4.29
N GLU A 6 18.89 -5.27 3.58
CA GLU A 6 18.27 -6.20 2.64
C GLU A 6 17.23 -7.08 3.33
N ALA A 7 17.54 -7.64 4.49
CA ALA A 7 16.59 -8.41 5.28
C ALA A 7 15.38 -7.59 5.76
N ALA A 8 15.58 -6.30 6.06
CA ALA A 8 14.48 -5.41 6.44
C ALA A 8 13.59 -5.06 5.23
N ASP A 9 14.21 -4.81 4.07
CA ASP A 9 13.50 -4.49 2.84
C ASP A 9 12.64 -5.69 2.38
N ASP A 10 13.19 -6.90 2.43
CA ASP A 10 12.45 -8.14 2.15
C ASP A 10 11.29 -8.36 3.13
N TRP A 11 11.52 -8.14 4.42
CA TRP A 11 10.48 -8.28 5.45
C TRP A 11 9.32 -7.31 5.24
N VAL A 12 9.60 -6.06 4.85
CA VAL A 12 8.58 -5.04 4.58
C VAL A 12 7.65 -5.48 3.44
N ILE A 13 8.21 -6.08 2.38
CA ILE A 13 7.42 -6.57 1.25
C ILE A 13 6.55 -7.75 1.69
N ASP A 14 7.12 -8.76 2.36
CA ASP A 14 6.38 -9.93 2.85
C ASP A 14 5.19 -9.52 3.73
N TYR A 15 5.44 -8.63 4.68
CA TYR A 15 4.41 -8.16 5.61
C TYR A 15 3.27 -7.43 4.90
N ASN A 16 3.59 -6.52 3.98
CA ASN A 16 2.56 -5.69 3.35
C ASN A 16 1.78 -6.43 2.25
N GLU A 17 2.44 -7.31 1.51
CA GLU A 17 1.86 -7.94 0.32
C GLU A 17 1.24 -9.31 0.59
N PHE A 18 1.83 -10.09 1.50
CA PHE A 18 1.54 -11.53 1.58
C PHE A 18 1.07 -11.99 2.95
N ARG A 19 1.26 -11.20 4.00
CA ARG A 19 0.93 -11.61 5.36
C ARG A 19 -0.50 -11.21 5.76
N PRO A 20 -1.44 -12.16 5.87
CA PRO A 20 -2.77 -11.86 6.37
C PRO A 20 -2.76 -11.55 7.87
N HIS A 21 -3.64 -10.66 8.29
CA HIS A 21 -3.82 -10.29 9.69
C HIS A 21 -5.28 -10.41 10.12
N ASP A 22 -5.52 -11.06 11.26
CA ASP A 22 -6.87 -11.22 11.86
C ASP A 22 -7.59 -9.89 12.06
N SER A 23 -6.88 -8.84 12.52
CA SER A 23 -7.46 -7.49 12.70
C SER A 23 -7.89 -6.82 11.39
N LEU A 24 -7.41 -7.31 10.24
CA LEU A 24 -7.81 -6.88 8.89
C LEU A 24 -8.81 -7.84 8.24
N GLY A 25 -9.31 -8.83 8.99
CA GLY A 25 -10.19 -9.89 8.47
C GLY A 25 -9.45 -10.85 7.55
N ASP A 26 -8.30 -11.34 8.02
CA ASP A 26 -7.38 -12.26 7.33
C ASP A 26 -6.87 -11.75 5.98
N LYS A 27 -6.69 -10.44 5.88
CA LYS A 27 -6.20 -9.74 4.67
C LYS A 27 -4.83 -9.14 4.88
N ALA A 28 -4.11 -8.97 3.77
CA ALA A 28 -2.82 -8.30 3.76
C ALA A 28 -3.00 -6.77 3.86
N PRO A 29 -2.06 -6.04 4.46
CA PRO A 29 -2.13 -4.57 4.59
C PRO A 29 -2.32 -3.85 3.24
N MET A 30 -1.72 -4.36 2.16
CA MET A 30 -1.81 -3.77 0.83
C MET A 30 -3.26 -3.67 0.31
N GLU A 31 -4.17 -4.54 0.75
CA GLU A 31 -5.58 -4.50 0.35
C GLU A 31 -6.30 -3.23 0.81
N PHE A 32 -5.76 -2.55 1.82
CA PHE A 32 -6.30 -1.30 2.37
C PHE A 32 -5.47 -0.07 1.99
N MET A 33 -4.37 -0.24 1.26
CA MET A 33 -3.60 0.89 0.77
C MET A 33 -4.46 1.70 -0.21
N PRO A 34 -4.47 3.04 -0.10
CA PRO A 34 -5.25 3.88 -1.00
C PRO A 34 -4.79 3.64 -2.44
N ARG A 35 -5.70 3.17 -3.29
CA ARG A 35 -5.46 3.14 -4.74
C ARG A 35 -5.06 4.55 -5.15
N ILE A 36 -3.84 4.71 -5.70
CA ILE A 36 -3.35 5.98 -6.21
C ILE A 36 -4.42 6.52 -7.17
N PHE A 37 -5.13 7.57 -6.73
CA PHE A 37 -6.12 8.23 -7.56
C PHE A 37 -5.37 8.86 -8.73
N LYS A 38 -5.60 8.38 -9.96
CA LYS A 38 -5.05 9.03 -11.15
C LYS A 38 -5.76 10.38 -11.30
N PRO A 39 -5.11 11.53 -11.07
CA PRO A 39 -5.79 12.83 -10.99
C PRO A 39 -6.19 13.40 -12.37
N GLY A 40 -6.47 12.54 -13.34
CA GLY A 40 -6.66 12.91 -14.75
C GLY A 40 -8.11 12.93 -15.25
N ILE A 41 -9.11 12.61 -14.41
CA ILE A 41 -10.52 12.54 -14.87
C ILE A 41 -11.48 13.53 -14.21
N SER A 42 -11.03 14.33 -13.23
CA SER A 42 -11.92 15.27 -12.54
C SER A 42 -11.80 16.67 -13.13
N SER A 43 -12.45 16.91 -14.27
CA SER A 43 -12.78 18.28 -14.72
C SER A 43 -14.09 18.66 -14.05
N SER A 44 -14.03 19.58 -13.08
CA SER A 44 -15.22 20.26 -12.59
C SER A 44 -14.99 21.75 -12.80
N ASP A 45 -15.43 22.23 -13.96
CA ASP A 45 -15.55 23.65 -14.28
C ASP A 45 -16.65 24.26 -13.41
N LEU A 46 -16.26 24.90 -12.31
CA LEU A 46 -17.14 25.76 -11.54
C LEU A 46 -16.93 27.20 -12.00
N SER A 47 -17.86 27.71 -12.78
CA SER A 47 -17.96 29.13 -13.12
C SER A 47 -18.58 29.88 -11.93
N THR A 48 -17.91 30.94 -11.48
CA THR A 48 -18.46 31.97 -10.56
C THR A 48 -19.08 33.09 -11.36
#